data_AF-A0A523GYG0-F1
#
_entry.id   AF-A0A523GYG0-F1
#
_cell.length_a   1.000
_cell.length_b   1.000
_cell.length_c   1.000
_cell.angle_alpha   90.00
_cell.angle_beta   90.00
_cell.angle_gamma   90.00
#
_symmetry.space_group_name_H-M   'P 1'
#
loop_
_entity.id
_entity.type
_entity.pdbx_description
1 polymer ?
#
loop_
_entity_poly.entity_id
_entity_poly.type
_entity_poly.pdbx_seq_one_letter_code
_entity_poly.pdbx_strand_id
1 'polypeptide(L)'
;MIDDIEYNTEREQLIIPEYGRHIQKMVAYASSLKDEEARNKCVESIISVMGNLNPHLRDVPDFQHKLWDQLFIISDFKLVVDS
;
A
#
# COMPACT_ATOMS: atom_id res chain seq x y z
N MET A 1 2.81 -1.59 35.33
CA MET A 1 2.61 -1.06 33.96
C MET A 1 3.46 -1.93 33.07
N ILE A 2 2.81 -2.83 32.33
CA ILE A 2 3.50 -3.86 31.55
C ILE A 2 3.66 -3.26 30.16
N ASP A 3 4.89 -2.96 29.80
CA ASP A 3 5.30 -2.62 28.45
C ASP A 3 5.08 -3.89 27.62
N ASP A 4 4.04 -3.89 26.79
CA ASP A 4 3.71 -5.02 25.93
C ASP A 4 4.83 -5.15 24.90
N ILE A 5 5.76 -6.07 25.17
CA ILE A 5 6.83 -6.44 24.24
C ILE A 5 6.14 -7.17 23.09
N GLU A 6 5.58 -6.40 22.15
CA GLU A 6 5.04 -6.91 20.90
C GLU A 6 6.19 -7.54 20.11
N TYR A 7 6.28 -8.86 20.14
CA TYR A 7 7.27 -9.61 19.39
C TYR A 7 7.04 -9.40 17.88
N ASN A 8 8.10 -9.04 17.15
CA ASN A 8 8.04 -8.81 15.70
C ASN A 8 7.63 -10.04 14.88
N THR A 9 7.52 -11.22 15.49
CA THR A 9 7.13 -12.48 14.87
C THR A 9 5.64 -12.58 14.54
N GLU A 10 4.80 -11.71 15.11
CA GLU A 10 3.35 -11.63 14.84
C GLU A 10 2.99 -10.46 13.92
N ARG A 11 3.97 -9.66 13.51
CA ARG A 11 3.74 -8.50 12.66
C ARG A 11 3.67 -8.96 11.21
N GLU A 12 2.66 -8.42 10.50
CA GLU A 12 2.54 -8.58 9.05
C GLU A 12 3.90 -8.35 8.38
N GLN A 13 4.32 -9.31 7.55
CA GLN A 13 5.59 -9.23 6.86
C GLN A 13 5.62 -7.94 6.03
N LEU A 14 6.70 -7.17 6.19
CA LEU A 14 6.94 -5.99 5.39
C LEU A 14 7.24 -6.46 3.96
N ILE A 15 6.22 -6.45 3.10
CA ILE A 15 6.36 -6.89 1.71
C ILE A 15 7.33 -5.95 0.97
N ILE A 16 7.24 -4.64 1.24
CA ILE A 16 8.18 -3.65 0.70
C ILE A 16 8.66 -2.71 1.82
N PRO A 17 9.86 -2.92 2.38
CA PRO A 17 10.38 -2.09 3.46
C PRO A 17 10.65 -0.63 3.04
N GLU A 18 10.83 -0.35 1.74
CA GLU A 18 11.05 1.00 1.20
C GLU A 18 9.87 1.96 1.41
N TYR A 19 8.64 1.46 1.39
CA TYR A 19 7.43 2.26 1.63
C TYR A 19 7.03 2.36 3.11
N GLY A 20 7.62 1.50 3.95
CA GLY A 20 7.37 1.44 5.37
C GLY A 20 5.97 0.94 5.76
N ARG A 21 5.72 0.85 7.08
CA ARG A 21 4.46 0.32 7.64
C ARG A 21 3.23 1.20 7.36
N HIS A 22 3.41 2.47 7.05
CA HIS A 22 2.29 3.38 6.81
C HIS A 22 1.56 3.03 5.51
N ILE A 23 2.29 2.82 4.41
CA ILE A 23 1.70 2.43 3.12
C ILE A 23 1.03 1.06 3.25
N GLN A 24 1.67 0.09 3.90
CA GLN A 24 1.07 -1.22 4.12
C GLN A 24 -0.27 -1.14 4.88
N LYS A 25 -0.34 -0.34 5.95
CA LYS A 25 -1.61 -0.10 6.66
C LYS A 25 -2.67 0.56 5.79
N MET A 26 -2.29 1.53 4.94
CA MET A 26 -3.23 2.19 4.05
C MET A 26 -3.78 1.22 3.00
N VAL A 27 -2.93 0.37 2.42
CA VAL A 27 -3.34 -0.66 1.44
C VAL A 27 -4.22 -1.72 2.11
N ALA A 28 -3.86 -2.18 3.31
CA ALA A 28 -4.68 -3.11 4.08
C ALA A 28 -6.06 -2.52 4.39
N TYR A 29 -6.12 -1.24 4.78
CA TYR A 29 -7.38 -0.53 4.98
C TYR A 29 -8.20 -0.47 3.69
N ALA A 30 -7.59 -0.11 2.57
CA ALA A 30 -8.28 -0.09 1.27
C ALA A 30 -8.82 -1.47 0.88
N SER A 31 -8.09 -2.56 1.14
CA SER A 31 -8.56 -3.93 0.91
C SER A 31 -9.71 -4.34 1.83
N SER A 32 -9.78 -3.79 3.04
CA SER A 32 -10.89 -4.02 3.97
C SER A 32 -12.17 -3.25 3.60
N LEU A 33 -12.12 -2.29 2.67
CA LEU A 33 -13.30 -1.54 2.24
C LEU A 33 -14.18 -2.39 1.32
N LYS A 34 -15.42 -2.58 1.75
CA LYS A 34 -16.45 -3.29 0.98
C LYS A 34 -16.97 -2.47 -0.19
N ASP A 35 -17.02 -1.15 -0.01
CA ASP A 35 -17.49 -0.21 -1.01
C ASP A 35 -16.44 0.00 -2.10
N GLU A 36 -16.81 -0.27 -3.34
CA GLU A 36 -15.90 -0.18 -4.50
C GLU A 36 -15.42 1.24 -4.76
N GLU A 37 -16.30 2.23 -4.61
CA GLU A 37 -15.99 3.63 -4.86
C GLU A 37 -15.02 4.16 -3.80
N ALA A 38 -15.31 3.88 -2.53
CA ALA A 38 -14.41 4.22 -1.42
C ALA A 38 -13.06 3.51 -1.53
N ARG A 39 -13.06 2.24 -1.96
CA ARG A 39 -11.83 1.46 -2.18
C ARG A 39 -10.98 2.07 -3.29
N ASN A 40 -11.55 2.30 -4.48
CA ASN A 40 -10.84 2.91 -5.60
C ASN A 40 -10.27 4.28 -5.20
N LYS A 41 -11.07 5.13 -4.54
CA LYS A 41 -10.61 6.44 -4.06
C LYS A 41 -9.46 6.35 -3.06
N CYS A 42 -9.51 5.37 -2.15
CA CYS A 42 -8.39 5.14 -1.22
C CYS A 42 -7.14 4.69 -1.96
N VAL A 43 -7.29 3.79 -2.94
CA VAL A 43 -6.18 3.27 -3.74
C VAL A 43 -5.52 4.36 -4.58
N GLU A 44 -6.30 5.20 -5.26
CA GLU A 44 -5.79 6.38 -5.97
C GLU A 44 -5.02 7.32 -5.03
N SER A 45 -5.54 7.54 -3.82
CA SER A 45 -4.86 8.36 -2.80
C SER A 45 -3.53 7.75 -2.38
N ILE A 46 -3.47 6.42 -2.20
CA ILE A 46 -2.24 5.71 -1.87
C ILE A 46 -1.22 5.83 -3.00
N ILE A 47 -1.62 5.64 -4.25
CA ILE A 47 -0.74 5.75 -5.42
C ILE A 47 -0.18 7.17 -5.53
N SER A 48 -0.99 8.19 -5.27
CA SER A 48 -0.54 9.58 -5.23
C SER A 48 0.52 9.81 -4.15
N VAL A 49 0.35 9.22 -2.96
CA VAL A 49 1.36 9.27 -1.89
C VAL A 49 2.64 8.53 -2.29
N MET A 50 2.54 7.32 -2.84
CA MET A 50 3.70 6.53 -3.30
C MET A 50 4.48 7.27 -4.40
N GLY A 51 3.77 7.94 -5.33
CA GLY A 51 4.40 8.77 -6.36
C GLY A 51 5.09 10.03 -5.83
N ASN A 52 4.58 10.62 -4.74
CA ASN A 52 5.26 11.73 -4.05
C ASN A 52 6.51 11.27 -3.29
N LEU A 53 6.48 10.05 -2.72
CA LEU A 53 7.63 9.45 -2.03
C LEU A 53 8.74 9.04 -3.01
N ASN A 54 8.38 8.66 -4.24
CA ASN A 54 9.33 8.24 -5.27
C ASN A 54 9.41 9.24 -6.44
N PRO A 55 9.95 10.46 -6.24
CA PRO A 55 10.05 11.47 -7.31
C PRO A 55 10.92 10.98 -8.49
N HIS A 56 11.85 10.07 -8.23
CA HIS A 56 12.71 9.44 -9.24
C HIS A 56 11.93 8.61 -10.26
N LEU A 57 10.74 8.12 -9.91
CA LEU A 57 9.89 7.36 -10.82
C LEU A 57 9.15 8.27 -11.81
N ARG A 58 9.08 9.59 -11.62
CA ARG A 58 8.35 10.49 -12.52
C ARG A 58 8.90 10.54 -13.95
N ASP A 59 10.18 10.28 -14.14
CA ASP A 59 10.82 10.29 -15.46
C ASP A 59 10.65 8.96 -16.22
N VAL A 60 10.12 7.94 -15.53
CA VAL A 60 9.95 6.60 -16.08
C VAL A 60 8.61 6.53 -16.82
N PRO A 61 8.60 6.24 -18.14
CA PRO A 61 7.36 5.88 -18.81
C PRO A 61 6.78 4.66 -18.09
N ASP A 62 5.46 4.65 -17.85
CA ASP A 62 4.77 3.58 -17.11
C ASP A 62 4.97 3.56 -15.58
N PHE A 63 5.42 4.67 -14.96
CA PHE A 63 5.61 4.70 -13.51
C PHE A 63 4.33 4.42 -12.71
N GLN A 64 3.17 4.86 -13.20
CA GLN A 64 1.89 4.60 -12.54
C GLN A 64 1.61 3.10 -12.48
N HIS A 65 1.86 2.36 -13.56
CA HIS A 65 1.73 0.90 -13.58
C HIS A 65 2.66 0.23 -12.58
N LYS A 66 3.91 0.71 -12.42
CA LYS A 66 4.82 0.19 -11.39
C LYS A 66 4.31 0.39 -9.97
N LEU A 67 3.73 1.55 -9.68
CA LEU A 67 3.13 1.85 -8.37
C LEU A 67 1.92 0.95 -8.10
N TRP A 68 1.09 0.74 -9.12
CA TRP A 68 -0.02 -0.22 -9.08
C TRP A 68 0.49 -1.63 -8.76
N ASP A 69 1.50 -2.12 -9.47
CA ASP A 69 2.11 -3.44 -9.26
C ASP A 69 2.60 -3.61 -7.81
N GLN A 70 3.34 -2.62 -7.30
CA GLN A 70 3.81 -2.60 -5.92
C GLN A 70 2.66 -2.61 -4.91
N LEU A 71 1.60 -1.83 -5.17
CA LEU A 71 0.43 -1.77 -4.32
C LEU A 71 -0.32 -3.11 -4.30
N PHE A 72 -0.46 -3.79 -5.45
CA PHE A 72 -1.05 -5.13 -5.53
C PHE A 72 -0.24 -6.16 -4.74
N ILE A 73 1.09 -6.13 -4.89
CA ILE A 73 2.03 -6.97 -4.13
C ILE A 73 1.87 -6.72 -2.62
N ILE A 74 1.81 -5.45 -2.19
CA ILE A 74 1.59 -5.07 -0.78
C ILE A 74 0.21 -5.53 -0.28
N SER A 75 -0.81 -5.56 -1.14
CA SER A 75 -2.16 -6.01 -0.79
C SER A 75 -2.30 -7.54 -0.72
N ASP A 76 -1.22 -8.30 -0.95
CA ASP A 76 -1.27 -9.76 -1.09
C ASP A 76 -2.21 -10.20 -2.22
N PHE A 77 -2.30 -9.37 -3.29
CA PHE A 77 -3.23 -9.53 -4.42
C PHE A 77 -4.72 -9.67 -4.03
N LYS A 78 -5.11 -9.23 -2.83
CA LYS A 78 -6.50 -9.28 -2.33
C LYS A 78 -7.32 -8.08 -2.76
N LEU A 79 -6.68 -7.03 -3.24
CA LEU A 79 -7.34 -5.81 -3.66
C LEU A 79 -8.01 -6.02 -5.04
N VAL A 80 -9.31 -5.73 -5.12
CA VAL A 80 -10.07 -5.78 -6.38
C VAL A 80 -10.46 -4.36 -6.77
N VAL A 81 -9.72 -3.73 -7.68
CA VAL A 81 -10.02 -2.38 -8.17
C VAL A 81 -10.37 -2.40 -9.64
N ASP A 82 -11.13 -1.40 -10.07
CA ASP A 82 -11.33 -1.10 -11.49
C ASP A 82 -10.17 -0.19 -11.92
N SER A 83 -9.32 -0.68 -12.83
CA SER A 83 -8.05 -0.08 -13.25
C SER A 83 -8.17 0.76 -14.51
#